data_AF-A0A7X7VY30-F1
#
_entry.id   AF-A0A7X7VY30-F1
#
_cell.length_a   1.000
_cell.length_b   1.000
_cell.length_c   1.000
_cell.angle_alpha   90.00
_cell.angle_beta   90.00
_cell.angle_gamma   90.00
#
_symmetry.space_group_name_H-M   'P 1'
#
loop_
_entity.id
_entity.type
_entity.pdbx_description
1 polymer ?
#
loop_
_entity_poly.entity_id
_entity_poly.type
_entity_poly.pdbx_seq_one_letter_code
_entity_poly.pdbx_strand_id
1 'polypeptide(L)' 'MDTEKILAFYKEHRGAVIGAAAGLLLAILILLIGFFRVLFIAILTGVGYYIGKKMHEDKNYIKNLLDRVLPPGTYR' A
#
# COMPACT_ATOMS: atom_id res chain seq x y z
N MET A 1 14.54 -32.39 -10.39
CA MET A 1 13.44 -32.73 -9.46
C MET A 1 13.51 -31.82 -8.24
N ASP A 2 13.64 -30.50 -8.46
CA ASP A 2 14.12 -29.58 -7.41
C ASP A 2 13.30 -28.28 -7.38
N THR A 3 12.89 -27.80 -8.55
CA THR A 3 12.07 -26.59 -8.71
C THR A 3 10.69 -26.73 -8.09
N GLU A 4 10.06 -27.91 -8.12
CA GLU A 4 8.73 -28.15 -7.52
C GLU A 4 8.76 -28.11 -5.99
N LYS A 5 9.83 -28.59 -5.35
CA LYS A 5 10.02 -28.49 -3.89
C LYS A 5 10.25 -27.05 -3.45
N ILE A 6 11.05 -26.30 -4.21
CA ILE A 6 11.29 -24.88 -3.96
C ILE A 6 9.98 -24.09 -4.11
N LEU A 7 9.16 -24.41 -5.12
CA LEU A 7 7.88 -23.75 -5.36
C LEU A 7 6.84 -24.04 -4.26
N ALA A 8 6.81 -25.27 -3.75
CA ALA A 8 5.96 -25.68 -2.63
C ALA A 8 6.37 -24.98 -1.32
N PHE A 9 7.67 -24.93 -1.02
CA PHE A 9 8.21 -24.23 0.14
C PHE A 9 8.00 -22.71 0.05
N TYR A 10 8.16 -22.15 -1.15
CA TYR A 10 7.85 -20.74 -1.40
C TYR A 10 6.36 -20.47 -1.20
N LYS A 11 5.46 -21.39 -1.60
CA LYS A 11 3.99 -21.27 -1.38
C LYS A 11 3.63 -21.23 0.10
N GLU A 12 4.29 -22.03 0.92
CA GLU A 12 4.02 -22.16 2.35
C GLU A 12 4.47 -20.93 3.16
N HIS A 13 5.51 -20.23 2.68
CA HIS A 13 6.10 -19.07 3.37
C HIS A 13 6.22 -17.80 2.50
N ARG A 14 5.34 -17.60 1.51
CA ARG A 14 5.35 -16.40 0.64
C ARG A 14 5.37 -15.11 1.44
N GLY A 15 4.59 -15.06 2.53
CA GLY A 15 4.51 -13.88 3.40
C GLY A 15 5.86 -13.53 4.04
N ALA A 16 6.62 -14.54 4.49
CA ALA A 16 7.92 -14.32 5.12
C ALA A 16 8.97 -13.83 4.11
N VAL A 17 8.99 -14.39 2.90
CA VAL A 17 9.93 -13.96 1.86
C VAL A 17 9.60 -12.56 1.35
N ILE A 18 8.32 -12.26 1.14
CA ILE A 18 7.88 -10.93 0.72
C ILE A 18 8.15 -9.91 1.82
N GLY A 19 7.89 -10.27 3.08
CA GLY A 19 8.19 -9.43 4.24
C GLY A 19 9.69 -9.14 4.38
N ALA A 20 10.53 -10.16 4.23
CA ALA A 20 11.98 -10.01 4.27
C ALA A 20 12.50 -9.14 3.11
N ALA A 21 12.01 -9.35 1.89
CA ALA A 21 12.38 -8.54 0.72
C ALA A 21 11.94 -7.08 0.89
N ALA A 22 10.71 -6.84 1.35
CA ALA A 22 10.20 -5.49 1.61
C ALA A 22 10.96 -4.80 2.74
N GLY A 23 11.27 -5.52 3.82
CA GLY A 23 12.06 -5.03 4.94
C GLY A 23 13.50 -4.66 4.53
N LEU A 24 14.14 -5.49 3.70
CA LEU A 24 15.45 -5.18 3.12
C LEU A 24 15.41 -3.93 2.26
N LEU A 25 14.40 -3.80 1.38
CA LEU A 25 14.25 -2.63 0.52
C LEU A 25 14.07 -1.35 1.35
N LEU A 26 13.23 -1.41 2.39
CA LEU A 26 13.02 -0.30 3.33
C LEU A 26 14.30 0.05 4.10
N ALA A 27 15.04 -0.95 4.60
CA ALA A 27 16.28 -0.74 5.31
C ALA A 27 17.35 -0.06 4.42
N ILE A 28 17.46 -0.47 3.16
CA ILE A 28 18.36 0.14 2.17
C ILE A 28 17.95 1.60 1.92
N LEU A 29 16.64 1.88 1.79
CA LEU A 29 16.12 3.24 1.65
C LEU A 29 16.45 4.11 2.86
N ILE A 30 16.31 3.59 4.08
CA ILE A 30 16.66 4.26 5.34
C ILE A 30 18.15 4.60 5.36
N LEU A 31 19.01 3.67 4.92
CA LEU A 31 20.46 3.86 4.89
C LEU A 31 20.89 4.92 3.87
N LEU A 32 20.32 4.93 2.67
CA LEU A 32 20.64 5.91 1.62
C LEU A 32 20.09 7.31 1.92
N ILE A 33 18.83 7.39 2.36
CA ILE A 33 18.11 8.65 2.49
C ILE A 33 18.35 9.28 3.87
N GLY A 34 18.59 8.46 4.90
CA GLY A 34 18.78 8.86 6.30
C GLY A 34 17.55 8.60 7.18
N PHE A 35 17.79 8.26 8.45
CA PHE A 35 16.75 7.85 9.43
C PHE A 35 15.57 8.83 9.55
N PHE A 36 15.86 10.13 9.66
CA PHE A 36 14.84 11.17 9.85
C PHE A 36 13.89 11.32 8.67
N ARG A 37 14.39 11.15 7.44
CA ARG A 37 13.58 11.28 6.23
C ARG A 37 12.61 10.12 6.08
N VAL A 38 13.01 8.91 6.44
CA VAL A 38 12.08 7.75 6.44
C VAL A 38 11.05 7.86 7.55
N LEU A 39 11.41 8.40 8.72
CA LEU A 39 10.42 8.69 9.77
C LEU A 39 9.36 9.69 9.28
N PHE A 40 9.77 10.76 8.59
CA PHE A 40 8.86 11.73 7.99
C PHE A 40 7.93 11.10 6.95
N ILE A 41 8.48 10.28 6.05
CA ILE A 41 7.70 9.53 5.05
C ILE A 41 6.74 8.55 5.73
N ALA A 42 7.18 7.81 6.74
CA ALA A 42 6.35 6.85 7.46
C ALA A 42 5.15 7.52 8.15
N ILE A 43 5.37 8.69 8.76
CA ILE A 43 4.29 9.49 9.36
C ILE A 43 3.32 9.97 8.28
N LEU A 44 3.82 10.54 7.18
CA LEU A 44 2.98 10.97 6.04
C LEU A 44 2.18 9.82 5.44
N THR A 45 2.80 8.66 5.24
CA THR A 45 2.15 7.46 4.72
C THR A 45 1.09 6.95 5.69
N GLY A 46 1.39 6.91 7.00
CA GLY A 46 0.43 6.51 8.03
C GLY A 46 -0.78 7.43 8.10
N VAL A 47 -0.55 8.75 8.08
CA VAL A 47 -1.61 9.77 8.05
C VAL A 47 -2.41 9.67 6.74
N GLY A 48 -1.74 9.54 5.61
CA GLY A 48 -2.38 9.36 4.30
C GLY A 48 -3.22 8.09 4.22
N TYR A 49 -2.75 6.97 4.80
CA TYR A 49 -3.52 5.74 4.90
C TYR A 49 -4.72 5.89 5.83
N TYR A 50 -4.57 6.55 6.98
CA TYR A 50 -5.67 6.78 7.91
C TYR A 50 -6.76 7.67 7.28
N ILE A 51 -6.36 8.76 6.63
CA ILE A 51 -7.26 9.65 5.89
C ILE A 51 -7.90 8.90 4.72
N GLY A 52 -7.10 8.17 3.93
CA GLY A 52 -7.58 7.41 2.77
C GLY A 52 -8.55 6.31 3.17
N LYS A 53 -8.28 5.58 4.25
CA LYS A 53 -9.18 4.57 4.80
C LYS A 53 -10.48 5.20 5.29
N LYS A 54 -10.43 6.31 6.01
CA LYS A 54 -11.63 7.04 6.45
C LYS A 54 -12.47 7.51 5.27
N MET A 55 -11.82 7.99 4.21
CA MET A 55 -12.49 8.42 2.97
C MET A 55 -13.04 7.25 2.14
N HIS A 56 -12.46 6.05 2.28
CA HIS A 56 -12.91 4.83 1.62
C HIS A 56 -14.06 4.14 2.37
N GLU A 57 -14.06 4.22 3.70
CA GLU A 57 -15.15 3.73 4.56
C GLU A 57 -16.45 4.50 4.28
N ASP A 58 -16.34 5.81 4.03
CA ASP A 58 -17.38 6.60 3.39
C ASP A 58 -17.41 6.39 1.86
N LYS A 59 -17.74 5.17 1.41
CA LYS A 59 -17.88 4.83 -0.01
C LYS A 59 -18.85 5.77 -0.78
N ASN A 60 -19.74 6.44 -0.04
CA ASN A 60 -20.67 7.44 -0.55
C ASN A 60 -20.07 8.85 -0.62
N TYR A 61 -18.95 9.17 0.04
CA TYR A 61 -18.35 10.50 0.00
C TYR A 61 -17.68 10.77 -1.35
N ILE A 62 -16.91 9.83 -1.89
CA ILE A 62 -16.36 9.97 -3.25
C ILE A 62 -17.49 10.03 -4.27
N LYS A 63 -18.54 9.21 -4.12
CA LYS A 63 -19.72 9.25 -5.00
C LYS A 63 -20.46 10.59 -4.92
N ASN A 64 -20.71 11.10 -3.72
CA ASN A 64 -21.38 12.40 -3.49
C ASN A 64 -20.53 13.60 -3.92
N LEU A 65 -19.20 13.54 -3.76
CA LEU A 65 -18.30 14.56 -4.26
C LEU A 65 -18.22 14.53 -5.79
N LEU A 66 -18.20 13.34 -6.39
CA LEU A 66 -18.19 13.17 -7.83
C LEU A 66 -19.53 13.61 -8.45
N ASP A 67 -20.67 13.28 -7.84
CA ASP A 67 -22.00 13.74 -8.25
C ASP A 67 -22.16 15.27 -8.11
N ARG A 68 -21.44 15.90 -7.16
CA ARG A 68 -21.46 17.36 -6.96
C ARG A 68 -20.52 18.12 -7.89
N VAL A 69 -19.39 17.52 -8.26
CA VAL A 69 -18.37 18.11 -9.15
C VAL A 69 -18.68 17.81 -10.63
N LEU A 70 -19.27 16.65 -10.92
CA LEU A 70 -19.72 16.26 -12.25
C LEU A 70 -21.26 16.12 -12.21
N PRO A 71 -22.03 17.12 -12.67
CA PRO A 71 -23.46 16.93 -12.86
C PRO A 71 -23.71 15.78 -13.84
N PRO A 72 -24.69 14.90 -13.57
CA PRO A 72 -24.91 13.69 -14.36
C PRO A 72 -25.27 14.04 -15.81
N GLY A 73 -24.31 13.86 -16.70
CA GLY A 73 -24.54 13.73 -18.13
C GLY A 73 -24.95 12.29 -18.42
N THR A 74 -26.26 12.04 -18.42
CA THR A 74 -26.98 10.96 -19.09
C THR A 74 -26.10 9.91 -19.79
N TYR A 75 -25.74 8.84 -19.08
CA TYR A 75 -25.37 7.58 -19.74
C TYR A 75 -26.60 6.67 -19.69
N ARG A 76 -27.31 6.67 -20.82
CA ARG A 76 -28.24 5.60 -21.20
C ARG A 76 -27.44 4.37 -21.60
#